data_AF-A0A131ZTH7-F1
#
_entry.id   AF-A0A131ZTH7-F1
#
_cell.length_a   1.000
_cell.length_b   1.000
_cell.length_c   1.000
_cell.angle_alpha   90.00
_cell.angle_beta   90.00
_cell.angle_gamma   90.00
#
_symmetry.space_group_name_H-M   'P 1'
#
loop_
_entity.id
_entity.type
_entity.pdbx_description
1 polymer ?
#
loop_
_entity_poly.entity_id
_entity_poly.type
_entity_poly.pdbx_seq_one_letter_code
_entity_poly.pdbx_strand_id
1 'polypeptide(L)'
;MEKRNLPIYGQCWERVIIDLESSCMKLNENRQSWLAIAFTNCFLKASGTELTSSSCKKAIDFARNDFEIPSSSLEFLTKDCVKTLIDSNLFNTYTLFFVHTQSICFYLQSERWQKNTENLVNSLVRDAKIVSNDLNSAVLQINQLESLQNSSLEVQKSINEELNQAKINLDKFQQQTKAQQDLVEKIINQFSILQDYLF
;
A
#
# COMPACT_ATOMS: atom_id res chain seq x y z
N MET A 1 -4.86 7.54 -21.08
CA MET A 1 -5.06 6.13 -20.68
C MET A 1 -5.80 5.44 -21.81
N GLU A 2 -5.06 4.76 -22.67
CA GLU A 2 -5.61 4.08 -23.84
C GLU A 2 -6.20 2.75 -23.38
N LYS A 3 -7.51 2.54 -23.56
CA LYS A 3 -8.14 1.23 -23.34
C LYS A 3 -7.54 0.27 -24.37
N ARG A 4 -6.65 -0.61 -23.92
CA ARG A 4 -6.19 -1.73 -24.76
C ARG A 4 -7.40 -2.62 -25.04
N ASN A 5 -7.90 -2.56 -26.28
CA ASN A 5 -8.93 -3.46 -26.77
C ASN A 5 -8.32 -4.85 -26.88
N LEU A 6 -8.54 -5.67 -25.86
CA LEU A 6 -8.16 -7.08 -25.89
C LEU A 6 -8.98 -7.78 -26.98
N PRO A 7 -8.35 -8.58 -27.86
CA PRO A 7 -9.08 -9.41 -28.80
C PRO A 7 -10.01 -10.37 -28.04
N ILE A 8 -11.27 -10.44 -28.49
CA ILE A 8 -12.26 -11.34 -27.92
C ILE A 8 -11.98 -12.74 -28.47
N TYR A 9 -11.37 -13.57 -27.64
CA TYR A 9 -11.10 -14.96 -27.98
C TYR A 9 -12.28 -15.86 -27.62
N GLY A 10 -12.45 -16.96 -28.35
CA GLY A 10 -13.40 -18.02 -27.97
C GLY A 10 -12.92 -18.80 -26.74
N GLN A 11 -13.84 -19.49 -26.05
CA GLN A 11 -13.55 -20.21 -24.79
C GLN A 11 -12.36 -21.18 -24.87
N CYS A 12 -12.10 -21.79 -26.03
CA CYS A 12 -10.94 -22.68 -26.19
C CYS A 12 -9.63 -21.92 -25.99
N TRP A 13 -9.48 -20.79 -26.68
CA TRP A 13 -8.31 -19.93 -26.66
C TRP A 13 -8.10 -19.30 -25.29
N GLU A 14 -9.19 -18.79 -24.68
CA GLU A 14 -9.16 -18.21 -23.34
C GLU A 14 -8.58 -19.20 -22.31
N ARG A 15 -9.02 -20.46 -22.35
CA ARG A 15 -8.47 -21.50 -21.46
C ARG A 15 -6.99 -21.75 -21.69
N VAL A 16 -6.54 -21.89 -22.94
CA VAL A 16 -5.13 -22.12 -23.23
C VAL A 16 -4.26 -20.92 -22.83
N ILE A 17 -4.79 -19.69 -22.95
CA ILE A 17 -4.09 -18.47 -22.48
C ILE A 17 -3.96 -18.46 -20.95
N ILE A 18 -5.00 -18.87 -20.22
CA ILE A 18 -4.94 -19.00 -18.75
C ILE A 18 -3.90 -20.06 -18.34
N ASP A 19 -3.92 -21.23 -19.00
CA ASP A 19 -2.97 -22.29 -18.75
C ASP A 19 -1.52 -21.83 -19.08
N LEU A 20 -1.36 -21.08 -20.16
CA LEU A 20 -0.10 -20.46 -20.55
C LEU A 20 0.39 -19.47 -19.49
N GLU A 21 -0.44 -18.50 -19.10
CA GLU A 21 -0.08 -17.44 -18.14
C GLU A 21 0.39 -18.03 -16.81
N SER A 22 -0.36 -19.01 -16.28
CA SER A 22 -0.01 -19.71 -15.04
C SER A 22 1.28 -20.53 -15.13
N SER A 23 1.64 -20.98 -16.34
CA SER A 23 2.81 -21.82 -16.58
C SER A 23 4.04 -21.08 -17.10
N CYS A 24 3.94 -19.78 -17.45
CA CYS A 24 5.02 -19.02 -18.07
C CYS A 24 6.32 -18.97 -17.26
N MET A 25 6.24 -18.87 -15.92
CA MET A 25 7.44 -18.88 -15.05
C MET A 25 8.14 -20.23 -15.03
N LYS A 26 7.45 -21.32 -15.40
CA LYS A 26 7.96 -22.69 -15.40
C LYS A 26 8.06 -23.26 -16.81
N LEU A 27 7.99 -22.42 -17.84
CA LEU A 27 7.96 -22.85 -19.23
C LEU A 27 9.22 -23.67 -19.56
N ASN A 28 9.02 -24.90 -20.01
CA ASN A 28 10.05 -25.82 -20.46
C ASN A 28 9.57 -26.52 -21.75
N GLU A 29 10.42 -27.32 -22.38
CA GLU A 29 10.10 -27.97 -23.66
C GLU A 29 8.79 -28.78 -23.63
N ASN A 30 8.54 -29.53 -22.55
CA ASN A 30 7.30 -30.30 -22.38
C ASN A 30 6.08 -29.40 -22.25
N ARG A 31 6.19 -28.32 -21.46
CA ARG A 31 5.12 -27.33 -21.30
C ARG A 31 4.83 -26.61 -22.60
N GLN A 32 5.87 -26.14 -23.27
CA GLN A 32 5.80 -25.48 -24.55
C GLN A 32 5.16 -26.39 -25.62
N SER A 33 5.51 -27.67 -25.63
CA SER A 33 4.96 -28.66 -26.54
C SER A 33 3.47 -28.92 -26.32
N TRP A 34 3.02 -29.15 -25.10
CA TRP A 34 1.59 -29.38 -24.87
C TRP A 34 0.75 -28.11 -25.12
N LEU A 35 1.27 -26.93 -24.76
CA LEU A 35 0.62 -25.64 -25.04
C LEU A 35 0.43 -25.44 -26.55
N ALA A 36 1.46 -25.76 -27.34
CA ALA A 36 1.38 -25.73 -28.80
C ALA A 36 0.33 -26.71 -29.35
N ILE A 37 0.22 -27.92 -28.80
CA ILE A 37 -0.83 -28.88 -29.14
C ILE A 37 -2.22 -28.28 -28.80
N ALA A 38 -2.36 -27.65 -27.63
CA ALA A 38 -3.62 -27.06 -27.20
C ALA A 38 -4.05 -25.88 -28.10
N PHE A 39 -3.12 -24.99 -28.45
CA PHE A 39 -3.37 -23.92 -29.42
C PHE A 39 -3.73 -24.45 -30.81
N THR A 40 -3.02 -25.48 -31.27
CA THR A 40 -3.34 -26.17 -32.54
C THR A 40 -4.75 -26.73 -32.52
N ASN A 41 -5.18 -27.36 -31.43
CA ASN A 41 -6.53 -27.86 -31.27
C ASN A 41 -7.57 -26.72 -31.29
N CYS A 42 -7.29 -25.60 -30.64
CA CYS A 42 -8.20 -24.44 -30.66
C CYS A 42 -8.31 -23.80 -32.04
N PHE A 43 -7.21 -23.75 -32.80
CA PHE A 43 -7.22 -23.32 -34.19
C PHE A 43 -8.09 -24.23 -35.07
N LEU A 44 -7.96 -25.56 -34.89
CA LEU A 44 -8.79 -26.52 -35.62
C LEU A 44 -10.26 -26.40 -35.27
N LYS A 45 -10.59 -26.26 -33.99
CA LYS A 45 -11.98 -26.05 -33.53
C LYS A 45 -12.60 -24.80 -34.13
N ALA A 46 -11.84 -23.71 -34.21
CA ALA A 46 -12.27 -22.50 -34.89
C ALA A 46 -12.49 -22.71 -36.40
N SER A 47 -11.75 -23.64 -36.99
CA SER A 47 -11.86 -24.04 -38.40
C SER A 47 -12.90 -25.14 -38.66
N GLY A 48 -13.67 -25.56 -37.64
CA GLY A 48 -14.72 -26.59 -37.75
C GLY A 48 -14.22 -28.04 -37.65
N THR A 49 -12.98 -28.27 -37.24
CA THR A 49 -12.39 -29.61 -37.07
C THR A 49 -11.78 -29.78 -35.67
N GLU A 50 -11.24 -30.94 -35.33
CA GLU A 50 -10.50 -31.12 -34.07
C GLU A 50 -9.40 -32.16 -34.22
N LEU A 51 -8.48 -32.20 -33.25
CA LEU A 51 -7.48 -33.27 -33.18
C LEU A 51 -8.18 -34.61 -32.96
N THR A 52 -8.00 -35.54 -33.88
CA THR A 52 -8.58 -36.89 -33.82
C THR A 52 -7.73 -37.86 -33.02
N SER A 53 -6.44 -37.56 -32.84
CA SER A 53 -5.51 -38.40 -32.09
C SER A 53 -5.86 -38.47 -30.60
N SER A 54 -6.00 -39.70 -30.09
CA SER A 54 -6.31 -39.93 -28.67
C SER A 54 -5.16 -39.53 -27.74
N SER A 55 -3.91 -39.61 -28.20
CA SER A 55 -2.75 -39.15 -27.42
C SER A 55 -2.71 -37.64 -27.31
N CYS A 56 -3.12 -36.90 -28.35
CA CYS A 56 -3.24 -35.45 -28.28
C CYS A 56 -4.34 -34.99 -27.30
N LYS A 57 -5.52 -35.62 -27.34
CA LYS A 57 -6.60 -35.32 -26.38
C LYS A 57 -6.13 -35.56 -24.94
N LYS A 58 -5.51 -36.73 -24.70
CA LYS A 58 -4.90 -37.05 -23.40
C LYS A 58 -3.83 -36.04 -23.02
N ALA A 59 -2.90 -35.66 -23.90
CA ALA A 59 -1.85 -34.69 -23.57
C ALA A 59 -2.44 -33.35 -23.08
N ILE A 60 -3.51 -32.85 -23.72
CA ILE A 60 -4.21 -31.63 -23.30
C ILE A 60 -4.90 -31.83 -21.94
N ASP A 61 -5.65 -32.91 -21.78
CA ASP A 61 -6.42 -33.17 -20.56
C ASP A 61 -5.50 -33.45 -19.35
N PHE A 62 -4.42 -34.20 -19.55
CA PHE A 62 -3.42 -34.50 -18.52
C PHE A 62 -2.67 -33.24 -18.08
N ALA A 63 -2.28 -32.36 -19.01
CA ALA A 63 -1.52 -31.16 -18.69
C ALA A 63 -2.34 -30.12 -17.89
N ARG A 64 -3.66 -30.12 -18.03
CA ARG A 64 -4.56 -29.18 -17.34
C ARG A 64 -4.88 -29.52 -15.90
N ASN A 65 -4.80 -30.79 -15.54
CA ASN A 65 -5.29 -31.26 -14.24
C ASN A 65 -4.30 -31.09 -13.08
N ASP A 66 -3.20 -30.32 -13.26
CA ASP A 66 -2.22 -29.83 -12.27
C ASP A 66 -1.86 -30.79 -11.12
N PHE A 67 -2.02 -32.09 -11.33
CA PHE A 67 -1.66 -33.10 -10.36
C PHE A 67 -0.15 -33.31 -10.49
N GLU A 68 0.54 -33.56 -9.36
CA GLU A 68 1.97 -33.91 -9.32
C GLU A 68 2.20 -35.22 -10.08
N ILE A 69 2.23 -35.14 -11.39
CA ILE A 69 2.35 -36.27 -12.30
C ILE A 69 3.83 -36.34 -12.71
N PRO A 70 4.43 -37.54 -12.70
CA PRO A 70 5.79 -37.71 -13.19
C PRO A 70 5.89 -37.21 -14.64
N SER A 71 6.84 -36.29 -14.85
CA SER A 71 7.10 -35.60 -16.12
C SER A 71 7.24 -36.54 -17.31
N SER A 72 7.65 -37.78 -17.08
CA SER A 72 7.83 -38.84 -18.08
C SER A 72 6.53 -39.24 -18.79
N SER A 73 5.39 -39.28 -18.10
CA SER A 73 4.12 -39.69 -18.71
C SER A 73 3.57 -38.61 -19.65
N LEU A 74 3.66 -37.34 -19.25
CA LEU A 74 3.26 -36.21 -20.09
C LEU A 74 4.17 -36.08 -21.31
N GLU A 75 5.47 -36.28 -21.12
CA GLU A 75 6.45 -36.27 -22.20
C GLU A 75 6.15 -37.36 -23.24
N PHE A 76 5.84 -38.59 -22.80
CA PHE A 76 5.46 -39.68 -23.68
C PHE A 76 4.20 -39.35 -24.51
N LEU A 77 3.13 -38.88 -23.86
CA LEU A 77 1.88 -38.50 -24.54
C LEU A 77 2.09 -37.36 -25.54
N THR A 78 2.92 -36.39 -25.17
CA THR A 78 3.23 -35.24 -26.02
C THR A 78 4.02 -35.67 -27.24
N LYS A 79 5.06 -36.50 -27.07
CA LYS A 79 5.86 -37.03 -28.19
C LYS A 79 5.03 -37.90 -29.12
N ASP A 80 4.18 -38.77 -28.57
CA ASP A 80 3.27 -39.61 -29.37
C ASP A 80 2.28 -38.74 -30.16
N CYS A 81 1.68 -37.73 -29.53
CA CYS A 81 0.82 -36.78 -30.22
C CYS A 81 1.57 -36.06 -31.35
N VAL A 82 2.75 -35.49 -31.09
CA VAL A 82 3.54 -34.77 -32.10
C VAL A 82 3.89 -35.69 -33.27
N LYS A 83 4.20 -36.96 -33.03
CA LYS A 83 4.39 -37.95 -34.10
C LYS A 83 3.16 -38.04 -35.00
N THR A 84 1.95 -38.14 -34.43
CA THR A 84 0.71 -38.14 -35.22
C THR A 84 0.47 -36.82 -35.97
N LEU A 85 0.98 -35.70 -35.45
CA LEU A 85 0.90 -34.40 -36.12
C LEU A 85 1.87 -34.32 -37.30
N ILE A 86 3.08 -34.90 -37.21
CA ILE A 86 4.07 -34.97 -38.30
C ILE A 86 3.49 -35.70 -39.51
N ASP A 87 2.77 -36.80 -39.26
CA ASP A 87 2.13 -37.59 -40.31
C ASP A 87 0.90 -36.88 -40.93
N SER A 88 0.57 -35.67 -40.46
CA SER A 88 -0.57 -34.86 -40.89
C SER A 88 -0.13 -33.46 -41.35
N ASN A 89 -1.02 -32.73 -42.03
CA ASN A 89 -0.77 -31.33 -42.42
C ASN A 89 -0.78 -30.34 -41.22
N LEU A 90 -0.86 -30.83 -39.98
CA LEU A 90 -0.99 -30.02 -38.77
C LEU A 90 0.36 -29.69 -38.11
N PHE A 91 1.44 -30.33 -38.54
CA PHE A 91 2.77 -30.12 -37.98
C PHE A 91 3.26 -28.67 -38.10
N ASN A 92 2.91 -27.98 -39.20
CA ASN A 92 3.26 -26.58 -39.41
C ASN A 92 2.56 -25.66 -38.41
N THR A 93 1.26 -25.88 -38.17
CA THR A 93 0.47 -25.13 -37.19
C THR A 93 0.99 -25.35 -35.78
N TYR A 94 1.31 -26.61 -35.43
CA TYR A 94 1.96 -26.93 -34.16
C TYR A 94 3.29 -26.20 -34.01
N THR A 95 4.17 -26.25 -35.01
CA THR A 95 5.49 -25.62 -34.96
C THR A 95 5.38 -24.10 -34.79
N LEU A 96 4.41 -23.47 -35.47
CA LEU A 96 4.13 -22.04 -35.32
C LEU A 96 3.80 -21.70 -33.86
N PHE A 97 2.84 -22.41 -33.26
CA PHE A 97 2.47 -22.17 -31.87
C PHE A 97 3.57 -22.53 -30.89
N PHE A 98 4.34 -23.58 -31.18
CA PHE A 98 5.49 -23.98 -30.37
C PHE A 98 6.49 -22.84 -30.26
N VAL A 99 6.91 -22.25 -31.38
CA VAL A 99 7.85 -21.13 -31.40
C VAL A 99 7.24 -19.90 -30.72
N HIS A 100 5.97 -19.59 -30.98
CA HIS A 100 5.33 -18.38 -30.44
C HIS A 100 4.97 -18.46 -28.96
N THR A 101 4.91 -19.65 -28.36
CA THR A 101 4.57 -19.81 -26.94
C THR A 101 5.47 -18.97 -26.04
N GLN A 102 6.77 -18.89 -26.34
CA GLN A 102 7.72 -18.05 -25.59
C GLN A 102 7.43 -16.55 -25.75
N SER A 103 7.14 -16.10 -26.98
CA SER A 103 6.79 -14.71 -27.27
C SER A 103 5.50 -14.30 -26.57
N ILE A 104 4.48 -15.17 -26.60
CA ILE A 104 3.21 -14.94 -25.92
C ILE A 104 3.43 -14.89 -24.39
N CYS A 105 4.24 -15.78 -23.84
CA CYS A 105 4.58 -15.74 -22.41
C CYS A 105 5.30 -14.46 -22.00
N PHE A 106 6.25 -13.98 -22.81
CA PHE A 106 6.94 -12.73 -22.55
C PHE A 106 5.97 -11.55 -22.58
N TYR A 107 5.08 -11.52 -23.58
CA TYR A 107 4.06 -10.49 -23.70
C TYR A 107 3.12 -10.48 -22.49
N LEU A 108 2.54 -11.63 -22.10
CA LEU A 108 1.63 -11.73 -20.96
C LEU A 108 2.30 -11.30 -19.64
N GLN A 109 3.55 -11.71 -19.42
CA GLN A 109 4.31 -11.28 -18.24
C GLN A 109 4.59 -9.78 -18.25
N SER A 110 4.90 -9.21 -19.42
CA SER A 110 5.13 -7.77 -19.58
C SER A 110 3.85 -6.97 -19.33
N GLU A 111 2.70 -7.42 -19.82
CA GLU A 111 1.39 -6.80 -19.56
C GLU A 111 1.05 -6.82 -18.07
N ARG A 112 1.24 -7.97 -17.41
CA ARG A 112 1.00 -8.12 -15.97
C ARG A 112 1.94 -7.22 -15.16
N TRP A 113 3.23 -7.19 -15.53
CA TRP A 113 4.21 -6.30 -14.91
C TRP A 113 3.82 -4.83 -15.08
N GLN A 114 3.46 -4.42 -16.30
CA GLN A 114 3.07 -3.04 -16.58
C GLN A 114 1.84 -2.62 -15.77
N LYS A 115 0.80 -3.48 -15.71
CA LYS A 115 -0.40 -3.22 -14.91
C LYS A 115 -0.08 -3.10 -13.42
N ASN A 116 0.76 -3.99 -12.89
CA ASN A 116 1.16 -3.94 -11.49
C ASN A 116 1.99 -2.67 -11.18
N THR A 117 2.91 -2.32 -12.06
CA THR A 117 3.72 -1.10 -11.96
C THR A 117 2.85 0.14 -12.03
N GLU A 118 1.89 0.22 -12.95
CA GLU A 118 0.94 1.33 -13.05
C GLU A 118 0.14 1.50 -11.74
N ASN A 119 -0.40 0.41 -11.20
CA ASN A 119 -1.13 0.44 -9.93
C ASN A 119 -0.27 0.91 -8.76
N LEU A 120 0.98 0.45 -8.70
CA LEU A 120 1.94 0.83 -7.67
C LEU A 120 2.32 2.30 -7.78
N VAL A 121 2.66 2.78 -8.98
CA VAL A 121 2.99 4.18 -9.24
C VAL A 121 1.82 5.08 -8.92
N ASN A 122 0.61 4.72 -9.33
CA ASN A 122 -0.60 5.50 -9.01
C ASN A 122 -0.85 5.58 -7.50
N SER A 123 -0.66 4.47 -6.78
CA SER A 123 -0.75 4.44 -5.31
C SER A 123 0.31 5.32 -4.66
N LEU A 124 1.56 5.21 -5.10
CA LEU A 124 2.69 5.99 -4.58
C LEU A 124 2.48 7.49 -4.79
N VAL A 125 2.05 7.90 -5.99
CA VAL A 125 1.74 9.31 -6.30
C VAL A 125 0.60 9.82 -5.41
N ARG A 126 -0.44 9.01 -5.20
CA ARG A 126 -1.55 9.35 -4.30
C ARG A 126 -1.06 9.54 -2.86
N ASP A 127 -0.28 8.61 -2.34
CA ASP A 127 0.21 8.65 -0.96
C ASP A 127 1.22 9.80 -0.75
N ALA A 128 2.11 10.05 -1.71
CA ALA A 128 3.02 11.20 -1.67
C ALA A 128 2.26 12.54 -1.64
N LYS A 129 1.16 12.64 -2.39
CA LYS A 129 0.29 13.83 -2.35
C LYS A 129 -0.38 14.01 -0.99
N ILE A 130 -0.84 12.94 -0.36
CA ILE A 130 -1.42 12.98 0.99
C ILE A 130 -0.40 13.48 2.00
N VAL A 131 0.79 12.86 2.03
CA VAL A 131 1.87 13.27 2.95
C VAL A 131 2.28 14.72 2.73
N SER A 132 2.37 15.17 1.47
CA SER A 132 2.67 16.57 1.17
C SER A 132 1.60 17.53 1.71
N ASN A 133 0.32 17.17 1.62
CA ASN A 133 -0.77 17.99 2.15
C ASN A 133 -0.77 18.00 3.69
N ASP A 134 -0.55 16.85 4.31
CA ASP A 134 -0.48 16.71 5.76
C ASP A 134 0.70 17.50 6.33
N LEU A 135 1.86 17.48 5.66
CA LEU A 135 3.01 18.27 6.05
C LEU A 135 2.73 19.78 5.94
N ASN A 136 2.09 20.23 4.86
CA ASN A 136 1.67 21.63 4.72
C ASN A 136 0.68 22.04 5.82
N SER A 137 -0.26 21.17 6.16
CA SER A 137 -1.20 21.38 7.28
C SER A 137 -0.49 21.46 8.63
N ALA A 138 0.47 20.57 8.88
CA ALA A 138 1.27 20.56 10.10
C ALA A 138 2.07 21.86 10.24
N VAL A 139 2.66 22.37 9.15
CA VAL A 139 3.36 23.67 9.16
C VAL A 139 2.40 24.81 9.57
N LEU A 140 1.18 24.83 9.03
CA LEU A 140 0.18 25.83 9.42
C LEU A 140 -0.21 25.73 10.90
N GLN A 141 -0.39 24.51 11.42
CA GLN A 141 -0.70 24.28 12.83
C GLN A 141 0.46 24.71 13.74
N ILE A 142 1.70 24.44 13.36
CA ILE A 142 2.89 24.88 14.10
C ILE A 142 2.93 26.41 14.19
N ASN A 143 2.70 27.11 13.08
CA ASN A 143 2.68 28.58 13.08
C ASN A 143 1.55 29.14 13.97
N GLN A 144 0.38 28.49 13.99
CA GLN A 144 -0.72 28.87 14.88
C GLN A 144 -0.37 28.64 16.35
N LEU A 145 0.26 27.51 16.68
CA LEU A 145 0.71 27.19 18.03
C LEU A 145 1.78 28.17 18.51
N GLU A 146 2.73 28.55 17.64
CA GLU A 146 3.73 29.57 17.95
C GLU A 146 3.07 30.92 18.30
N SER A 147 2.09 31.35 17.50
CA SER A 147 1.35 32.57 17.79
C SER A 147 0.62 32.52 19.14
N LEU A 148 -0.05 31.39 19.44
CA LEU A 148 -0.75 31.21 20.72
C LEU A 148 0.22 31.17 21.90
N GLN A 149 1.38 30.53 21.73
CA GLN A 149 2.41 30.45 22.75
C GLN A 149 3.02 31.82 23.04
N ASN A 150 3.23 32.65 22.01
CA ASN A 150 3.70 34.03 22.19
C ASN A 150 2.69 34.86 23.00
N SER A 151 1.41 34.82 22.66
CA SER A 151 0.38 35.53 23.43
C SER A 151 0.26 35.00 24.87
N SER A 152 0.36 33.68 25.07
CA SER A 152 0.37 33.09 26.41
C SER A 152 1.57 33.57 27.23
N LEU A 153 2.74 33.68 26.61
CA LEU A 153 3.96 34.16 27.27
C LEU A 153 3.85 35.63 27.67
N GLU A 154 3.22 36.48 26.84
CA GLU A 154 2.92 37.88 27.19
C GLU A 154 2.00 37.98 28.41
N VAL A 155 0.93 37.18 28.45
CA VAL A 155 0.03 37.11 29.61
C VAL A 155 0.77 36.64 30.86
N GLN A 156 1.61 35.60 30.74
CA GLN A 156 2.42 35.10 31.86
C GLN A 156 3.39 36.16 32.40
N LYS A 157 3.98 36.99 31.54
CA LYS A 157 4.82 38.12 31.97
C LYS A 157 4.02 39.14 32.78
N SER A 158 2.84 39.54 32.29
CA SER A 158 1.95 40.48 32.99
C SER A 158 1.53 39.95 34.37
N ILE A 159 1.13 38.68 34.45
CA ILE A 159 0.76 38.04 35.73
C ILE A 159 1.94 38.05 36.71
N ASN A 160 3.16 37.78 36.23
CA ASN A 160 4.35 37.80 37.09
C ASN A 160 4.65 39.22 37.61
N GLU A 161 4.49 40.24 36.77
CA GLU A 161 4.62 41.64 37.17
C GLU A 161 3.58 42.03 38.24
N GLU A 162 2.31 41.68 38.02
CA GLU A 162 1.23 41.90 39.00
C GLU A 162 1.48 41.16 40.31
N LEU A 163 1.95 39.91 40.25
CA LEU A 163 2.29 39.12 41.44
C LEU A 163 3.45 39.75 42.23
N ASN A 164 4.46 40.27 41.54
CA ASN A 164 5.57 40.98 42.19
C ASN A 164 5.09 42.26 42.87
N GLN A 165 4.20 43.03 42.23
CA GLN A 165 3.60 44.22 42.85
C GLN A 165 2.73 43.86 44.06
N ALA A 166 1.91 42.82 43.96
CA ALA A 166 1.11 42.32 45.07
C ALA A 166 1.98 41.90 46.26
N LYS A 167 3.11 41.24 46.00
CA LYS A 167 4.10 40.87 47.02
C LYS A 167 4.70 42.10 47.71
N ILE A 168 5.14 43.11 46.96
CA ILE A 168 5.67 44.37 47.50
C ILE A 168 4.62 45.08 48.37
N ASN A 169 3.37 45.12 47.90
CA ASN A 169 2.27 45.75 48.64
C ASN A 169 1.93 44.99 49.92
N LEU A 170 1.98 43.66 49.89
CA LEU A 170 1.80 42.82 51.07
C LEU A 170 2.91 43.06 52.10
N ASP A 171 4.16 43.13 51.68
CA ASP A 171 5.29 43.42 52.56
C ASP A 171 5.14 44.81 53.23
N LYS A 172 4.71 45.82 52.46
CA LYS A 172 4.39 47.15 53.01
C LYS A 172 3.23 47.11 54.01
N PHE A 173 2.15 46.40 53.69
CA PHE A 173 1.02 46.26 54.59
C PHE A 173 1.43 45.58 55.90
N GLN A 174 2.21 44.50 55.84
CA GLN A 174 2.76 43.83 57.03
C GLN A 174 3.61 44.77 57.89
N GLN A 175 4.48 45.59 57.27
CA GLN A 175 5.28 46.58 58.00
C GLN A 175 4.38 47.65 58.67
N GLN A 176 3.36 48.15 57.96
CA GLN A 176 2.41 49.11 58.52
C GLN A 176 1.60 48.51 59.68
N THR A 177 1.16 47.26 59.56
CA THR A 177 0.46 46.56 60.65
C THR A 177 1.34 46.41 61.89
N LYS A 178 2.62 46.05 61.72
CA LYS A 178 3.58 46.00 62.85
C LYS A 178 3.72 47.37 63.52
N ALA A 179 3.91 48.43 62.73
CA ALA A 179 4.00 49.79 63.27
C ALA A 179 2.73 50.23 64.01
N GLN A 180 1.55 49.84 63.51
CA GLN A 180 0.28 50.07 64.21
C GLN A 180 0.18 49.29 65.52
N GLN A 181 0.62 48.03 65.56
CA GLN A 181 0.67 47.25 66.79
C GLN A 181 1.57 47.91 67.85
N ASP A 182 2.77 48.35 67.47
CA ASP A 182 3.69 49.05 68.37
C ASP A 182 3.10 50.36 68.92
N LEU A 183 2.34 51.10 68.11
CA LEU A 183 1.64 52.32 68.53
C LEU A 183 0.52 52.01 69.52
N VAL A 184 -0.28 50.98 69.25
CA VAL A 184 -1.34 50.52 70.15
C VAL A 184 -0.75 50.09 71.50
N GLU A 185 0.37 49.37 71.50
CA GLU A 185 1.07 48.98 72.73
C GLU A 185 1.53 50.22 73.53
N LYS A 186 2.09 51.22 72.86
CA LYS A 186 2.44 52.50 73.51
C LYS A 186 1.24 53.23 74.09
N ILE A 187 0.11 53.27 73.38
CA ILE A 187 -1.13 53.91 73.86
C ILE A 187 -1.65 53.17 75.09
N ILE A 188 -1.69 51.83 75.06
CA ILE A 188 -2.12 51.00 76.20
C ILE A 188 -1.22 51.29 77.41
N ASN A 189 0.09 51.32 77.23
CA ASN A 189 1.04 51.65 78.30
C ASN A 189 0.81 53.06 78.88
N GLN A 190 0.56 54.06 78.04
CA GLN A 190 0.23 55.41 78.51
C GLN A 190 -1.10 55.46 79.28
N PHE A 191 -2.12 54.74 78.82
CA PHE A 191 -3.38 54.61 79.55
C PHE A 191 -3.20 53.91 80.89
N SER A 192 -2.40 52.85 80.97
CA SER A 192 -2.08 52.15 82.23
C SER A 192 -1.42 53.10 83.23
N ILE A 193 -0.43 53.87 82.80
CA ILE A 193 0.22 54.88 83.65
C ILE A 193 -0.80 55.90 84.17
N LEU A 194 -1.69 56.39 83.30
CA LEU A 194 -2.72 57.36 83.71
C LEU A 194 -3.77 56.73 84.64
N GLN A 195 -4.09 55.45 84.48
CA GLN A 195 -4.99 54.71 85.37
C GLN A 195 -4.38 54.53 86.77
N ASP A 196 -3.08 54.24 86.85
CA ASP A 196 -2.33 54.12 88.11
C ASP A 196 -2.17 55.46 88.85
N TYR A 197 -2.37 56.60 88.17
CA TYR A 197 -2.38 57.94 88.78
C TYR A 197 -3.77 58.40 89.25
N LEU A 198 -4.84 57.74 88.80
CA LEU A 198 -6.24 58.12 89.09
C LEU A 198 -6.94 57.19 90.10
N PHE A 199 -6.24 56.16 90.59
CA PHE A 199 -6.60 55.31 91.72
C PHE A 199 -5.47 55.30 92.75
#